data_AF-A0A496RJK0-F1
#
_entry.id   AF-A0A496RJK0-F1
#
_cell.length_a   1.000
_cell.length_b   1.000
_cell.length_c   1.000
_cell.angle_alpha   90.00
_cell.angle_beta   90.00
_cell.angle_gamma   90.00
#
_symmetry.space_group_name_H-M   'P 1'
#
loop_
_entity.id
_entity.type
_entity.pdbx_description
1 polymer ?
#
loop_
_entity_poly.entity_id
_entity_poly.type
_entity_poly.pdbx_seq_one_letter_code
_entity_poly.pdbx_strand_id
1 'polypeptide(L)'
;MNREKESNNKGMTLIVKTITRLTVGLILLYGIYLVLHGHISPGGGFAGGVIIALSFIHLMLAFGKDFAFKKLSETKTHILESIGALLFLTIALLGLSGGYFFLNFLSRGEPFKLFSAGTIPLCNIAISIKVAAGLFAIFVALVLFKGLREE
;
A
#
# COMPACT_ATOMS: atom_id res chain seq x y z
N MET A 1 -32.69 -29.62 -18.40
CA MET A 1 -31.36 -29.23 -18.90
C MET A 1 -31.39 -27.75 -19.27
N ASN A 2 -31.28 -26.86 -18.28
CA ASN A 2 -31.09 -25.40 -18.41
C ASN A 2 -30.90 -24.80 -16.99
N ARG A 3 -29.87 -25.28 -16.27
CA ARG A 3 -29.37 -24.68 -15.02
C ARG A 3 -27.97 -24.08 -15.24
N GLU A 4 -27.75 -23.50 -16.41
CA GLU A 4 -26.50 -22.82 -16.76
C GLU A 4 -26.82 -21.36 -17.09
N LYS A 5 -26.96 -20.50 -16.07
CA LYS A 5 -26.69 -19.04 -16.16
C LYS A 5 -26.87 -18.23 -14.87
N GLU A 6 -26.86 -18.82 -13.68
CA GLU A 6 -26.58 -18.06 -12.43
C GLU A 6 -25.12 -18.23 -12.02
N SER A 7 -24.21 -17.96 -12.95
CA SER A 7 -22.79 -17.90 -12.66
C SER A 7 -22.43 -16.48 -12.23
N ASN A 8 -22.26 -16.32 -10.92
CA ASN A 8 -21.15 -15.55 -10.35
C ASN A 8 -21.28 -14.01 -10.31
N ASN A 9 -22.39 -13.47 -9.79
CA ASN A 9 -22.45 -12.04 -9.46
C ASN A 9 -21.93 -11.74 -8.05
N LYS A 10 -20.65 -12.03 -7.78
CA LYS A 10 -19.96 -11.47 -6.62
C LYS A 10 -19.39 -10.09 -7.01
N GLY A 11 -19.73 -9.05 -6.24
CA GLY A 11 -19.27 -7.65 -6.42
C GLY A 11 -20.30 -6.69 -7.02
N MET A 12 -19.86 -5.47 -7.34
CA MET A 12 -20.68 -4.36 -7.85
C MET A 12 -21.03 -4.53 -9.35
N THR A 13 -21.78 -3.56 -9.90
CA THR A 13 -22.23 -3.53 -11.30
C THR A 13 -21.07 -3.56 -12.31
N LEU A 14 -21.36 -3.95 -13.56
CA LEU A 14 -20.37 -3.97 -14.64
C LEU A 14 -19.72 -2.60 -14.86
N ILE A 15 -20.51 -1.51 -14.79
CA ILE A 15 -20.02 -0.14 -14.93
C ILE A 15 -18.98 0.16 -13.85
N VAL A 16 -19.29 -0.15 -12.59
CA VAL A 16 -18.36 0.06 -11.47
C VAL A 16 -17.08 -0.74 -11.66
N LYS A 17 -17.19 -2.04 -11.97
CA LYS A 17 -16.02 -2.91 -12.18
C LYS A 17 -15.10 -2.41 -13.30
N THR A 18 -15.68 -1.89 -14.39
CA THR A 18 -14.94 -1.32 -15.52
C THR A 18 -14.24 -0.03 -15.13
N ILE A 19 -14.95 0.91 -14.48
CA ILE A 19 -14.37 2.18 -14.03
C ILE A 19 -13.26 1.93 -13.01
N THR A 20 -13.50 1.08 -12.01
CA THR A 20 -12.50 0.72 -10.99
C THR A 20 -11.23 0.13 -11.60
N ARG A 21 -11.35 -0.70 -12.65
CA ARG A 21 -10.18 -1.26 -13.33
C ARG A 21 -9.32 -0.20 -14.00
N LEU A 22 -9.94 0.88 -14.49
CA LEU A 22 -9.24 2.01 -15.09
C LEU A 22 -8.64 2.94 -14.02
N THR A 23 -9.42 3.29 -13.00
CA THR A 23 -9.00 4.24 -11.96
C THR A 23 -7.96 3.68 -11.01
N VAL A 24 -7.97 2.36 -10.72
CA VAL A 24 -7.02 1.77 -9.76
C VAL A 24 -5.56 2.00 -10.17
N GLY A 25 -5.25 1.89 -11.47
CA GLY A 25 -3.91 2.12 -11.97
C GLY A 25 -3.46 3.56 -11.76
N LEU A 26 -4.37 4.52 -11.98
CA LEU A 26 -4.11 5.94 -11.76
C LEU A 26 -3.90 6.27 -10.28
N ILE A 27 -4.74 5.71 -9.40
CA ILE A 27 -4.63 5.89 -7.94
C ILE A 27 -3.31 5.31 -7.44
N LEU A 28 -2.95 4.10 -7.90
CA LEU A 28 -1.69 3.45 -7.53
C LEU A 28 -0.48 4.27 -7.99
N LEU A 29 -0.48 4.73 -9.24
CA LEU A 29 0.58 5.57 -9.79
C LEU A 29 0.73 6.87 -9.01
N TYR A 30 -0.38 7.52 -8.65
CA TYR A 30 -0.37 8.72 -7.83
C TYR A 30 0.17 8.46 -6.42
N GLY A 31 -0.20 7.33 -5.82
CA GLY A 31 0.38 6.88 -4.55
C GLY A 31 1.90 6.73 -4.61
N ILE A 32 2.41 6.05 -5.64
CA ILE A 32 3.86 5.90 -5.87
C ILE A 32 4.53 7.26 -6.05
N TYR A 33 3.92 8.17 -6.82
CA TYR A 33 4.41 9.53 -6.99
C TYR A 33 4.60 10.25 -5.65
N LEU A 34 3.60 10.19 -4.76
CA LEU A 34 3.66 10.81 -3.43
C LEU A 34 4.76 10.21 -2.53
N VAL A 35 4.99 8.90 -2.62
CA VAL A 35 6.08 8.23 -1.88
C VAL A 35 7.44 8.74 -2.36
N LEU A 36 7.63 8.78 -3.67
CA LEU A 36 8.92 9.14 -4.28
C LEU A 36 9.26 10.63 -4.19
N HIS A 37 8.25 11.51 -4.16
CA HIS A 37 8.43 12.97 -4.12
C HIS A 37 8.24 13.57 -2.72
N GLY A 38 8.11 12.76 -1.68
CA GLY A 38 7.79 13.23 -0.32
C GLY A 38 8.80 14.21 0.30
N HIS A 39 10.03 14.24 -0.21
CA HIS A 39 11.07 15.19 0.21
C HIS A 39 11.09 16.48 -0.63
N ILE A 40 10.28 16.57 -1.68
CA ILE A 40 10.21 17.71 -2.62
C ILE A 40 8.85 18.42 -2.52
N SER A 41 7.77 17.65 -2.39
CA SER A 41 6.39 18.13 -2.34
C SER A 41 5.69 17.65 -1.07
N PRO A 42 4.59 18.32 -0.65
CA PRO A 42 3.74 17.81 0.43
C PRO A 42 3.28 16.37 0.14
N GLY A 43 3.54 15.44 1.05
CA GLY A 43 3.30 14.01 0.83
C GLY A 43 4.21 13.12 1.67
N GLY A 44 4.78 12.08 1.05
CA GLY A 44 5.70 11.14 1.68
C GLY A 44 5.15 9.73 1.86
N GLY A 45 5.92 8.92 2.57
CA GLY A 45 5.66 7.48 2.71
C GLY A 45 4.30 7.16 3.34
N PHE A 46 3.87 7.95 4.33
CA PHE A 46 2.57 7.72 4.97
C PHE A 46 1.39 8.01 4.03
N ALA A 47 1.30 9.24 3.50
CA ALA A 47 0.22 9.65 2.62
C ALA A 47 0.18 8.80 1.34
N GLY A 48 1.34 8.55 0.73
CA GLY A 48 1.45 7.67 -0.43
C GLY A 48 1.04 6.22 -0.11
N GLY A 49 1.47 5.69 1.04
CA GLY A 49 1.06 4.36 1.51
C GLY A 49 -0.45 4.23 1.73
N VAL A 50 -1.11 5.25 2.27
CA VAL A 50 -2.57 5.29 2.41
C VAL A 50 -3.26 5.23 1.05
N ILE A 51 -2.82 6.04 0.08
CA ILE A 51 -3.37 6.04 -1.29
C ILE A 51 -3.17 4.68 -1.97
N ILE A 52 -2.00 4.06 -1.79
CA ILE A 52 -1.71 2.72 -2.31
C ILE A 52 -2.69 1.70 -1.70
N ALA A 53 -2.88 1.69 -0.38
CA ALA A 53 -3.87 0.82 0.27
C ALA A 53 -5.30 1.07 -0.24
N LEU A 54 -5.69 2.34 -0.41
CA LEU A 54 -7.01 2.69 -0.95
C LEU A 54 -7.22 2.16 -2.37
N SER A 55 -6.17 2.05 -3.19
CA SER A 55 -6.27 1.42 -4.51
C SER A 55 -6.67 -0.06 -4.42
N PHE A 56 -6.11 -0.81 -3.46
CA PHE A 56 -6.45 -2.21 -3.22
C PHE A 56 -7.83 -2.37 -2.58
N ILE A 57 -8.18 -1.48 -1.64
CA ILE A 57 -9.52 -1.41 -1.05
C ILE A 57 -10.57 -1.11 -2.13
N HIS A 58 -10.28 -0.20 -3.05
CA HIS A 58 -11.17 0.13 -4.17
C HIS A 58 -11.46 -1.09 -5.06
N LEU A 59 -10.43 -1.90 -5.35
CA LEU A 59 -10.62 -3.19 -6.03
C LEU A 59 -11.49 -4.16 -5.21
N MET A 60 -11.24 -4.27 -3.91
CA MET A 60 -12.03 -5.14 -3.03
C MET A 60 -13.50 -4.75 -2.99
N LEU A 61 -13.81 -3.44 -2.95
CA LEU A 61 -15.18 -2.94 -2.96
C LEU A 61 -15.89 -3.25 -4.30
N ALA A 62 -15.20 -3.13 -5.42
CA ALA A 62 -15.79 -3.38 -6.74
C ALA A 62 -16.00 -4.88 -7.05
N PHE A 63 -15.02 -5.73 -6.69
CA PHE A 63 -15.00 -7.15 -7.06
C PHE A 63 -15.41 -8.10 -5.92
N GLY A 64 -15.59 -7.58 -4.71
CA GLY A 64 -15.99 -8.35 -3.52
C GLY A 64 -14.82 -8.95 -2.74
N LYS A 65 -15.14 -9.49 -1.56
CA LYS A 65 -14.15 -10.01 -0.58
C LYS A 65 -13.24 -11.11 -1.11
N ASP A 66 -13.76 -12.01 -1.94
CA ASP A 66 -13.01 -13.15 -2.46
C ASP A 66 -11.87 -12.72 -3.40
N PHE A 67 -12.04 -11.59 -4.09
CA PHE A 67 -10.99 -11.03 -4.93
C PHE A 67 -9.81 -10.52 -4.10
N ALA A 68 -10.09 -9.92 -2.94
CA ALA A 68 -9.06 -9.44 -2.02
C ALA A 68 -8.25 -10.57 -1.41
N PHE A 69 -8.90 -11.61 -0.88
CA PHE A 69 -8.22 -12.78 -0.31
C PHE A 69 -7.34 -13.51 -1.33
N LYS A 70 -7.76 -13.55 -2.61
CA LYS A 70 -6.95 -14.14 -3.68
C LYS A 70 -5.70 -13.31 -4.01
N LYS A 71 -5.77 -11.98 -3.89
CA LYS A 71 -4.65 -11.08 -4.24
C LYS A 71 -3.67 -10.89 -3.08
N LEU A 72 -4.18 -10.73 -1.86
CA LEU A 72 -3.42 -10.47 -0.63
C LEU A 72 -4.04 -11.28 0.52
N SER A 73 -3.43 -12.41 0.84
CA SER A 73 -3.81 -13.16 2.05
C SER A 73 -3.33 -12.43 3.31
N GLU A 74 -3.97 -12.70 4.43
CA GLU A 74 -3.60 -12.17 5.75
C GLU A 74 -2.11 -12.36 6.05
N THR A 75 -1.59 -13.56 5.78
CA THR A 75 -0.16 -13.88 5.93
C THR A 75 0.73 -12.98 5.09
N LYS A 76 0.38 -12.74 3.82
CA LYS A 76 1.17 -11.88 2.93
C LYS A 76 1.16 -10.44 3.43
N THR A 77 0.02 -9.95 3.89
CA THR A 77 -0.11 -8.59 4.42
C THR A 77 0.74 -8.41 5.68
N HIS A 78 0.71 -9.35 6.61
CA HIS A 78 1.58 -9.30 7.80
C HIS A 78 3.07 -9.38 7.45
N ILE A 79 3.46 -10.26 6.52
CA ILE A 79 4.85 -10.33 6.04
C ILE A 79 5.27 -8.98 5.46
N LEU A 80 4.44 -8.37 4.61
CA LEU A 80 4.74 -7.08 3.98
C LEU A 80 4.86 -5.96 5.02
N GLU A 81 3.98 -5.98 6.01
CA GLU A 81 4.00 -5.07 7.16
C GLU A 81 5.33 -5.19 7.95
N SER A 82 5.73 -6.42 8.29
CA SER A 82 6.99 -6.69 8.99
C SER A 82 8.20 -6.28 8.16
N ILE A 83 8.20 -6.55 6.85
CA ILE A 83 9.27 -6.14 5.94
C ILE A 83 9.39 -4.60 5.93
N GLY A 84 8.28 -3.86 5.85
CA GLY A 84 8.32 -2.40 5.89
C GLY A 84 8.95 -1.86 7.19
N ALA A 85 8.59 -2.45 8.34
CA ALA A 85 9.18 -2.09 9.63
C ALA A 85 10.67 -2.43 9.71
N LEU A 86 11.05 -3.64 9.26
CA LEU A 86 12.44 -4.09 9.26
C LEU A 86 13.30 -3.23 8.34
N LEU A 87 12.83 -2.90 7.14
CA LEU A 87 13.56 -2.00 6.22
C LEU A 87 13.82 -0.63 6.86
N PHE A 88 12.81 -0.05 7.50
CA PHE A 88 12.95 1.23 8.19
C PHE A 88 13.96 1.15 9.34
N LEU A 89 13.89 0.09 10.15
CA LEU A 89 14.82 -0.16 11.24
C LEU A 89 16.25 -0.40 10.72
N THR A 90 16.42 -1.18 9.66
CA THR A 90 17.73 -1.45 9.05
C THR A 90 18.37 -0.16 8.55
N ILE A 91 17.63 0.73 7.90
CA ILE A 91 18.16 2.04 7.49
C ILE A 91 18.66 2.83 8.71
N ALA A 92 17.90 2.80 9.80
CA ALA A 92 18.27 3.49 11.03
C ALA A 92 19.53 2.91 11.70
N LEU A 93 19.63 1.58 11.75
CA LEU A 93 20.77 0.83 12.29
C LEU A 93 22.03 1.01 11.44
N LEU A 94 21.90 1.07 10.11
CA LEU A 94 23.03 1.40 9.23
C LEU A 94 23.61 2.78 9.56
N GLY A 95 22.79 3.74 10.01
CA GLY A 95 23.27 5.02 10.50
C GLY A 95 24.23 4.92 11.70
N LEU A 96 24.04 3.93 12.59
CA LEU A 96 24.93 3.74 13.75
C LEU A 96 26.37 3.43 13.34
N SER A 97 26.59 2.83 12.17
CA SER A 97 27.95 2.62 11.64
C SER A 97 28.73 3.92 11.42
N GLY A 98 28.04 5.04 11.25
CA GLY A 98 28.64 6.37 11.14
C GLY A 98 28.65 7.19 12.44
N GLY A 99 28.11 6.65 13.54
CA GLY A 99 28.23 7.24 14.88
C GLY A 99 26.91 7.59 15.58
N TYR A 100 25.77 7.71 14.88
CA TYR A 100 24.47 7.93 15.52
C TYR A 100 23.28 7.38 14.71
N PHE A 101 22.17 7.14 15.38
CA PHE A 101 20.96 6.58 14.79
C PHE A 101 20.42 7.47 13.66
N PHE A 102 20.02 6.87 12.53
CA PHE A 102 19.59 7.58 11.31
C PHE A 102 20.63 8.50 10.65
N LEU A 103 21.92 8.33 10.91
CA LEU A 103 22.94 9.05 10.14
C LEU A 103 22.74 8.82 8.64
N ASN A 104 22.72 9.92 7.89
CA ASN A 104 22.55 9.88 6.45
C ASN A 104 23.86 9.43 5.78
N PHE A 105 23.85 8.22 5.24
CA PHE A 105 24.99 7.60 4.55
C PHE A 105 24.91 7.73 3.01
N LEU A 106 23.86 8.36 2.46
CA LEU A 106 23.71 8.64 1.03
C LEU A 106 24.02 10.10 0.71
N SER A 107 24.45 10.37 -0.53
CA SER A 107 24.62 11.74 -1.01
C SER A 107 23.28 12.49 -0.98
N ARG A 108 23.31 13.74 -0.52
CA ARG A 108 22.12 14.60 -0.45
C ARG A 108 21.65 15.08 -1.83
N GLY A 109 22.46 14.88 -2.87
CA GLY A 109 22.15 15.30 -4.23
C GLY A 109 21.93 16.81 -4.35
N GLU A 110 21.28 17.22 -5.43
CA GLU A 110 20.84 18.61 -5.60
C GLU A 110 19.42 18.81 -5.04
N PRO A 111 19.16 19.90 -4.31
CA PRO A 111 17.81 20.24 -3.85
C PRO A 111 16.79 20.23 -5.00
N PHE A 112 15.56 19.83 -4.68
CA PHE A 112 14.42 19.72 -5.62
C PHE A 112 14.55 18.66 -6.73
N LYS A 113 15.63 17.86 -6.75
CA LYS A 113 15.72 16.67 -7.62
C LYS A 113 15.24 15.41 -6.92
N LEU A 114 14.82 14.41 -7.71
CA LEU A 114 14.30 13.13 -7.19
C LEU A 114 15.32 12.40 -6.31
N PHE A 115 16.55 12.22 -6.78
CA PHE A 115 17.65 11.62 -6.03
C PHE A 115 18.33 12.66 -5.15
N SER A 116 17.60 13.13 -4.13
CA SER A 116 18.10 14.08 -3.13
C SER A 116 17.65 13.68 -1.73
N ALA A 117 18.03 14.46 -0.70
CA ALA A 117 17.72 14.20 0.71
C ALA A 117 18.34 12.90 1.30
N GLY A 118 19.24 12.23 0.55
CA GLY A 118 20.01 11.07 1.00
C GLY A 118 19.15 9.86 1.33
N THR A 119 19.09 9.43 2.60
CA THR A 119 18.34 8.23 3.02
C THR A 119 16.82 8.42 3.09
N ILE A 120 16.31 9.66 3.02
CA ILE A 120 14.88 9.98 3.18
C ILE A 120 13.96 9.28 2.15
N PRO A 121 14.28 9.23 0.84
CA PRO A 121 13.46 8.48 -0.13
C PRO A 121 13.34 6.99 0.21
N LEU A 122 14.40 6.37 0.74
CA LEU A 122 14.38 4.98 1.18
C LEU A 122 13.47 4.79 2.40
N CYS A 123 13.55 5.72 3.36
CA CYS A 123 12.63 5.74 4.51
C CYS A 123 11.17 5.87 4.06
N ASN A 124 10.88 6.76 3.10
CA ASN A 124 9.53 6.93 2.56
C ASN A 124 8.99 5.63 1.91
N ILE A 125 9.82 4.90 1.16
CA ILE A 125 9.43 3.61 0.59
C ILE A 125 9.12 2.60 1.69
N ALA A 126 9.98 2.46 2.70
CA ALA A 126 9.79 1.54 3.81
C ALA A 126 8.50 1.85 4.60
N ILE A 127 8.28 3.12 4.94
CA ILE A 127 7.06 3.59 5.61
C ILE A 127 5.84 3.30 4.73
N SER A 128 5.91 3.57 3.43
CA SER A 128 4.79 3.32 2.52
C SER A 128 4.37 1.85 2.50
N ILE A 129 5.34 0.94 2.47
CA ILE A 129 5.06 -0.50 2.50
C ILE A 129 4.36 -0.87 3.82
N LYS A 130 4.93 -0.40 4.95
CA LYS A 130 4.37 -0.64 6.29
C LYS A 130 2.92 -0.14 6.41
N VAL A 131 2.67 1.09 5.97
CA VAL A 131 1.36 1.75 6.07
C VAL A 131 0.36 1.11 5.12
N ALA A 132 0.75 0.83 3.87
CA ALA A 132 -0.16 0.22 2.90
C ALA A 132 -0.62 -1.17 3.38
N ALA A 133 0.32 -1.99 3.87
CA ALA A 133 0.02 -3.31 4.41
C ALA A 133 -0.86 -3.22 5.67
N GLY A 134 -0.48 -2.39 6.65
CA GLY A 134 -1.23 -2.25 7.90
C GLY A 134 -2.66 -1.75 7.68
N LEU A 135 -2.85 -0.73 6.83
CA LEU A 135 -4.19 -0.21 6.55
C LEU A 135 -5.06 -1.22 5.79
N PHE A 136 -4.47 -1.97 4.85
CA PHE A 136 -5.18 -3.04 4.17
C PHE A 136 -5.56 -4.17 5.13
N ALA A 137 -4.68 -4.57 6.05
CA ALA A 137 -4.96 -5.58 7.07
C ALA A 137 -6.14 -5.16 7.97
N ILE A 138 -6.12 -3.93 8.47
CA ILE A 138 -7.21 -3.37 9.30
C ILE A 138 -8.53 -3.43 8.52
N PHE A 139 -8.53 -3.01 7.26
CA PHE A 139 -9.73 -3.04 6.43
C PHE A 139 -10.27 -4.46 6.25
N VAL A 140 -9.41 -5.43 5.93
CA VAL A 140 -9.81 -6.84 5.78
C VAL A 140 -10.35 -7.40 7.08
N ALA A 141 -9.69 -7.12 8.22
CA ALA A 141 -10.14 -7.53 9.54
C ALA A 141 -11.55 -6.99 9.86
N LEU A 142 -11.82 -5.72 9.55
CA LEU A 142 -13.14 -5.11 9.73
C LEU A 142 -14.21 -5.75 8.84
N VAL A 143 -13.88 -6.06 7.58
CA VAL A 143 -14.81 -6.74 6.67
C VAL A 143 -15.13 -8.16 7.14
N LEU A 144 -14.13 -8.88 7.64
CA LEU A 144 -14.31 -10.23 8.21
C LEU A 144 -15.17 -10.18 9.49
N PHE A 145 -14.85 -9.27 10.40
CA PHE A 145 -15.59 -9.12 11.65
C PHE A 145 -17.06 -8.79 11.41
N LYS A 146 -17.36 -7.91 10.44
CA LYS A 146 -18.75 -7.63 10.05
C LYS A 146 -19.43 -8.88 9.48
N GLY A 147 -18.74 -9.67 8.65
CA GLY A 147 -19.29 -10.90 8.08
C GLY A 147 -19.70 -11.93 9.14
N LEU A 148 -18.92 -12.08 10.22
CA LEU A 148 -19.21 -13.00 11.32
C LEU A 148 -20.42 -12.58 12.19
N ARG A 149 -20.84 -11.32 12.16
CA ARG A 149 -21.98 -10.83 12.95
C ARG A 149 -23.31 -10.91 12.22
N GLU A 150 -23.28 -11.14 10.90
CA GLU A 150 -24.48 -11.25 10.07
C GLU A 150 -24.81 -12.72 9.68
N GLU A 151 -24.07 -13.68 10.24
CA GLU A 151 -24.40 -15.12 10.29
C GLU A 151 -24.91 -15.50 11.68
#